data_AF-A0A9X5ED54-F1
#
_entry.id   AF-A0A9X5ED54-F1
#
_cell.length_a   1.000
_cell.length_b   1.000
_cell.length_c   1.000
_cell.angle_alpha   90.00
_cell.angle_beta   90.00
_cell.angle_gamma   90.00
#
_symmetry.space_group_name_H-M   'P 1'
#
loop_
_entity.id
_entity.type
_entity.pdbx_description
1 polymer ?
#
loop_
_entity_poly.entity_id
_entity_poly.type
_entity_poly.pdbx_seq_one_letter_code
_entity_poly.pdbx_strand_id
1 'polypeptide(L)'
;MDSTVFVYTMSQIGSVGAWSRYVFPFPIDDFTQLADDLYIRSGDDVLKMDDNEVTDYAGDPREQPFTGVIQWPWLDFGAPGVTKQLVGFDIVGSGETSVQVGYDQSAKGIFTAPFTVPADSVPGMMIPLPIMAPSMSFKLTYEGGEKWQFNALNVTVNDMRLGA
;
A
#
# COMPACT_ATOMS: atom_id res chain seq x y z
N MET A 1 20.23 3.43 16.56
CA MET A 1 19.69 2.13 16.10
C MET A 1 18.53 2.41 15.17
N ASP A 2 18.41 1.63 14.11
CA ASP A 2 17.38 1.83 13.07
C ASP A 2 16.10 1.07 13.47
N SER A 3 14.93 1.61 13.11
CA SER A 3 13.62 0.98 13.31
C SER A 3 12.97 0.57 11.99
N THR A 4 13.69 0.71 10.88
CA THR A 4 13.22 0.37 9.54
C THR A 4 13.76 -0.99 9.09
N VAL A 5 12.87 -1.85 8.61
CA VAL A 5 13.23 -3.12 7.97
C VAL A 5 12.73 -3.13 6.53
N PHE A 6 13.57 -3.60 5.61
CA PHE A 6 13.18 -3.86 4.23
C PHE A 6 13.03 -5.35 4.02
N VAL A 7 11.84 -5.79 3.64
CA VAL A 7 11.52 -7.19 3.41
C VAL A 7 11.39 -7.41 1.90
N TYR A 8 12.13 -8.37 1.38
CA TYR A 8 12.01 -8.81 0.00
C TYR A 8 11.22 -10.11 -0.06
N THR A 9 10.03 -10.06 -0.66
CA THR A 9 9.19 -11.24 -0.86
C THR A 9 9.31 -11.69 -2.31
N MET A 10 9.62 -12.97 -2.53
CA MET A 10 9.73 -13.56 -3.86
C MET A 10 8.74 -14.72 -4.01
N SER A 11 7.89 -14.68 -5.02
CA SER A 11 7.03 -15.81 -5.36
C SER A 11 7.89 -16.95 -5.93
N GLN A 12 7.67 -18.18 -5.44
CA GLN A 12 8.30 -19.38 -6.01
C GLN A 12 7.82 -19.67 -7.44
N ILE A 13 6.68 -19.11 -7.84
CA ILE A 13 6.07 -19.29 -9.16
C ILE A 13 5.96 -17.91 -9.83
N GLY A 14 6.67 -17.71 -10.93
CA GLY A 14 6.52 -16.53 -11.79
C GLY A 14 7.56 -15.42 -11.64
N SER A 15 8.64 -15.61 -10.87
CA SER A 15 9.76 -14.66 -10.75
C SER A 15 9.37 -13.21 -10.40
N VAL A 16 8.25 -13.04 -9.69
CA VAL A 16 7.84 -11.72 -9.19
C VAL A 16 8.38 -11.55 -7.78
N GLY A 17 9.24 -10.55 -7.62
CA GLY A 17 9.75 -10.09 -6.33
C GLY A 17 9.21 -8.70 -6.01
N ALA A 18 8.89 -8.47 -4.74
CA ALA A 18 8.43 -7.18 -4.24
C ALA A 18 9.20 -6.80 -2.97
N TRP A 19 9.47 -5.51 -2.83
CA TRP A 19 10.01 -4.94 -1.60
C TRP A 19 8.88 -4.31 -0.79
N SER A 20 8.86 -4.59 0.51
CA SER A 20 8.08 -3.85 1.48
C SER A 20 9.01 -3.21 2.52
N ARG A 21 8.53 -2.13 3.15
CA ARG A 21 9.25 -1.41 4.20
C ARG A 21 8.39 -1.40 5.45
N TYR A 22 8.89 -1.98 6.53
CA TYR A 22 8.25 -1.97 7.84
C TYR A 22 8.96 -0.94 8.71
N VAL A 23 8.17 -0.17 9.46
CA VAL A 23 8.67 0.88 10.35
C VAL A 23 8.13 0.55 11.73
N PHE A 24 9.02 0.08 12.60
CA PHE A 24 8.65 -0.30 13.96
C PHE A 24 8.72 0.91 14.90
N PRO A 25 7.92 0.93 15.98
CA PRO A 25 7.96 1.99 16.98
C PRO A 25 9.11 1.82 18.00
N PHE A 26 10.00 0.85 17.76
CA PHE A 26 11.13 0.51 18.60
C PHE A 26 12.39 0.25 17.75
N PRO A 27 13.60 0.44 18.33
CA PRO A 27 14.83 0.10 17.65
C PRO A 27 14.98 -1.42 17.51
N ILE A 28 15.63 -1.87 16.44
CA ILE A 28 15.88 -3.30 16.22
C ILE A 28 17.35 -3.59 16.51
N ASP A 29 17.60 -4.53 17.42
CA ASP A 29 18.95 -4.99 17.74
C ASP A 29 19.34 -6.23 16.94
N ASP A 30 18.41 -7.18 16.82
CA ASP A 30 18.63 -8.45 16.13
C ASP A 30 17.30 -9.10 15.73
N PHE A 31 17.35 -10.06 14.81
CA PHE A 31 16.22 -10.90 14.42
C PHE A 31 16.66 -12.35 14.28
N THR A 32 15.78 -13.28 14.64
CA THR A 32 16.02 -14.71 14.44
C THR A 32 14.72 -15.41 14.08
N GLN A 33 14.84 -16.52 13.38
CA GLN A 33 13.72 -17.39 13.05
C GLN A 33 13.83 -18.69 13.85
N LEU A 34 12.72 -19.15 14.39
CA LEU A 34 12.59 -20.48 14.99
C LEU A 34 11.35 -21.15 14.40
N ALA A 35 11.56 -22.21 13.61
CA ALA A 35 10.52 -22.79 12.77
C ALA A 35 9.87 -21.73 11.86
N ASP A 36 8.55 -21.56 11.91
CA ASP A 36 7.82 -20.60 11.08
C ASP A 36 7.64 -19.23 11.74
N ASP A 37 8.17 -19.05 12.96
CA ASP A 37 8.03 -17.81 13.72
C ASP A 37 9.27 -16.92 13.56
N LEU A 38 9.03 -15.64 13.27
CA LEU A 38 10.04 -14.59 13.25
C LEU A 38 10.04 -13.84 14.59
N TYR A 39 11.21 -13.77 15.23
CA TYR A 39 11.43 -13.05 16.47
C TYR A 39 12.34 -11.85 16.25
N ILE A 40 12.02 -10.75 16.91
CA ILE A 40 12.76 -9.48 16.85
C ILE A 40 13.17 -9.11 18.27
N ARG A 41 14.45 -8.74 18.46
CA ARG A 41 14.96 -8.25 19.73
C ARG A 41 15.00 -6.72 19.74
N SER A 42 14.53 -6.13 20.84
CA SER A 42 14.67 -4.70 21.15
C SER A 42 15.01 -4.51 22.63
N GLY A 43 16.28 -4.25 22.94
CA GLY A 43 16.78 -4.14 24.31
C GLY A 43 16.58 -5.44 25.09
N ASP A 44 15.68 -5.36 26.08
CA ASP A 44 15.28 -6.48 26.94
C ASP A 44 14.02 -7.22 26.43
N ASP A 45 13.33 -6.68 25.43
CA ASP A 45 12.16 -7.30 24.83
C ASP A 45 12.54 -8.29 23.72
N VAL A 46 11.79 -9.39 23.65
CA VAL A 46 11.77 -10.31 22.51
C VAL A 46 10.34 -10.35 21.99
N LEU A 47 10.12 -9.77 20.82
CA LEU A 47 8.83 -9.70 20.16
C LEU A 47 8.71 -10.83 19.13
N LYS A 48 7.52 -11.40 19.00
CA LYS A 48 7.17 -12.34 17.93
C LYS A 48 6.31 -11.62 16.89
N MET A 49 6.62 -11.79 15.62
CA MET A 49 5.73 -11.40 14.53
C MET A 49 4.58 -12.41 14.46
N ASP A 50 3.34 -11.93 14.63
CA ASP A 50 2.12 -12.74 14.62
C ASP A 50 1.16 -12.21 13.54
N ASP A 51 0.63 -13.10 12.71
CA ASP A 51 -0.29 -12.77 11.62
C ASP A 51 -1.73 -12.51 12.11
N ASN A 52 -1.99 -12.75 13.39
CA ASN A 52 -3.27 -12.49 14.02
C ASN A 52 -3.38 -11.11 14.65
N GLU A 53 -2.25 -10.47 14.92
CA GLU A 53 -2.19 -9.17 15.56
C GLU A 53 -2.25 -8.03 14.53
N VAL A 54 -2.90 -6.93 14.95
CA VAL A 54 -3.10 -5.71 14.15
C VAL A 54 -2.46 -4.48 14.81
N THR A 55 -1.68 -4.71 15.86
CA THR A 55 -0.98 -3.71 16.66
C THR A 55 0.45 -4.17 16.94
N ASP A 56 1.37 -3.21 17.03
CA ASP A 56 2.67 -3.44 17.65
C ASP A 56 2.49 -3.50 19.17
N TYR A 57 3.29 -4.33 19.87
CA TYR A 57 3.18 -4.53 21.32
C TYR A 57 1.79 -5.00 21.77
N ALA A 58 1.14 -5.88 21.01
CA ALA A 58 -0.18 -6.43 21.34
C ALA A 58 -0.24 -6.97 22.79
N GLY A 59 -1.21 -6.47 23.58
CA GLY A 59 -1.41 -6.88 24.98
C GLY A 59 -0.47 -6.23 26.01
N ASP A 60 0.39 -5.29 25.61
CA ASP A 60 1.28 -4.51 26.48
C ASP A 60 0.81 -3.04 26.58
N PRO A 61 1.09 -2.30 27.67
CA PRO A 61 0.75 -0.87 27.76
C PRO A 61 1.28 0.03 26.63
N ARG A 62 2.25 -0.43 25.84
CA ARG A 62 2.82 0.25 24.66
C ARG A 62 2.10 -0.07 23.34
N GLU A 63 1.00 -0.81 23.41
CA GLU A 63 0.22 -1.23 22.25
C GLU A 63 -0.15 -0.06 21.35
N GLN A 64 0.13 -0.18 20.04
CA GLN A 64 -0.25 0.83 19.06
C GLN A 64 -0.57 0.23 17.69
N PRO A 65 -1.59 0.73 16.99
CA PRO A 65 -1.90 0.29 15.63
C PRO A 65 -0.85 0.80 14.64
N PHE A 66 -0.61 0.03 13.57
CA PHE A 66 0.26 0.42 12.46
C PHE A 66 -0.52 0.58 11.15
N THR A 67 -0.19 1.61 10.38
CA THR A 67 -0.86 1.92 9.10
C THR A 67 -0.23 1.14 7.94
N GLY A 68 -1.07 0.60 7.05
CA GLY A 68 -0.65 0.02 5.78
C GLY A 68 -0.66 1.05 4.65
N VAL A 69 0.43 1.15 3.86
CA VAL A 69 0.47 2.02 2.68
C VAL A 69 0.93 1.25 1.45
N ILE A 70 0.10 1.29 0.41
CA ILE A 70 0.44 0.80 -0.93
C ILE A 70 0.54 2.00 -1.84
N GLN A 71 1.69 2.16 -2.50
CA GLN A 71 1.89 3.25 -3.44
C GLN A 71 2.54 2.75 -4.72
N TRP A 72 1.90 3.05 -5.84
CA TRP A 72 2.48 2.82 -7.15
C TRP A 72 3.45 3.94 -7.52
N PRO A 73 4.49 3.65 -8.32
CA PRO A 73 5.26 4.70 -8.98
C PRO A 73 4.34 5.54 -9.89
N TRP A 74 4.91 6.57 -10.50
CA TRP A 74 4.22 7.31 -11.56
C TRP A 74 4.03 6.40 -12.77
N LEU A 75 2.77 6.22 -13.16
CA LEU A 75 2.33 5.35 -14.25
C LEU A 75 1.79 6.22 -15.40
N ASP A 76 2.33 6.01 -16.60
CA ASP A 76 1.94 6.77 -17.80
C ASP A 76 0.68 6.21 -18.49
N PHE A 77 0.25 5.00 -18.12
CA PHE A 77 -0.90 4.29 -18.69
C PHE A 77 -0.96 4.32 -20.23
N GLY A 78 0.17 4.02 -20.87
CA GLY A 78 0.32 4.02 -22.32
C GLY A 78 1.52 4.85 -22.76
N ALA A 79 1.36 5.64 -23.83
CA ALA A 79 2.43 6.47 -24.35
C ALA A 79 2.81 7.59 -23.36
N PRO A 80 4.10 7.72 -22.98
CA PRO A 80 4.56 8.79 -22.10
C PRO A 80 4.29 10.18 -22.65
N GLY A 81 3.99 11.13 -21.76
CA GLY A 81 3.79 12.54 -22.09
C GLY A 81 2.43 12.87 -22.75
N VAL A 82 1.60 11.87 -23.01
CA VAL A 82 0.24 12.07 -23.51
C VAL A 82 -0.74 12.07 -22.34
N THR A 83 -1.55 13.12 -22.22
CA THR A 83 -2.59 13.22 -21.19
C THR A 83 -3.52 12.02 -21.19
N LYS A 84 -3.72 11.44 -20.01
CA LYS A 84 -4.72 10.41 -19.73
C LYS A 84 -5.82 11.02 -18.90
N GLN A 85 -7.06 10.66 -19.20
CA GLN A 85 -8.18 10.93 -18.33
C GLN A 85 -8.49 9.67 -17.53
N LEU A 86 -8.30 9.72 -16.21
CA LEU A 86 -8.88 8.74 -15.30
C LEU A 86 -10.40 8.90 -15.33
N VAL A 87 -11.12 7.84 -15.65
CA VAL A 87 -12.60 7.81 -15.60
C VAL A 87 -13.05 7.41 -14.19
N GLY A 88 -12.39 6.40 -13.66
CA GLY A 88 -12.66 5.85 -12.34
C GLY A 88 -11.77 4.64 -12.08
N PHE A 89 -11.95 4.06 -10.91
CA PHE A 89 -11.19 2.90 -10.47
C PHE A 89 -12.10 1.99 -9.63
N ASP A 90 -11.60 0.81 -9.34
CA ASP A 90 -12.23 -0.18 -8.48
C ASP A 90 -11.15 -0.93 -7.70
N ILE A 91 -11.43 -1.25 -6.44
CA ILE A 91 -10.48 -1.90 -5.52
C ILE A 91 -11.09 -3.22 -5.08
N VAL A 92 -10.33 -4.29 -5.31
CA VAL A 92 -10.68 -5.64 -4.88
C VAL A 92 -9.87 -5.97 -3.63
N GLY A 93 -10.54 -6.24 -2.53
CA GLY A 93 -9.88 -6.53 -1.25
C GLY A 93 -10.82 -6.61 -0.05
N SER A 94 -10.25 -6.44 1.14
CA SER A 94 -10.94 -6.31 2.42
C SER A 94 -10.30 -5.20 3.25
N GLY A 95 -11.07 -4.62 4.19
CA GLY A 95 -10.65 -3.48 5.01
C GLY A 95 -10.93 -2.13 4.37
N GLU A 96 -11.40 -1.16 5.17
CA GLU A 96 -11.63 0.20 4.68
C GLU A 96 -10.31 0.84 4.21
N THR A 97 -10.34 1.53 3.06
CA THR A 97 -9.14 2.15 2.51
C THR A 97 -9.39 3.59 2.08
N SER A 98 -8.42 4.44 2.39
CA SER A 98 -8.34 5.80 1.89
C SER A 98 -7.47 5.84 0.64
N VAL A 99 -7.97 6.48 -0.41
CA VAL A 99 -7.31 6.50 -1.70
C VAL A 99 -7.00 7.92 -2.12
N GLN A 100 -5.82 8.09 -2.72
CA GLN A 100 -5.34 9.34 -3.25
C GLN A 100 -4.72 9.11 -4.62
N VAL A 101 -4.88 10.08 -5.52
CA VAL A 101 -4.27 10.04 -6.86
C VAL A 101 -3.35 11.24 -7.05
N GLY A 102 -2.08 10.97 -7.30
CA GLY A 102 -1.10 11.96 -7.72
C GLY A 102 -1.28 12.29 -9.19
N TYR A 103 -1.25 13.58 -9.53
CA TYR A 103 -1.50 14.08 -10.89
C TYR A 103 -0.42 15.03 -11.41
N ASP A 104 0.61 15.33 -10.60
CA ASP A 104 1.78 16.11 -11.02
C ASP A 104 3.07 15.42 -10.59
N GLN A 105 3.73 14.76 -11.55
CA GLN A 105 5.00 14.06 -11.31
C GLN A 105 6.18 15.01 -10.98
N SER A 106 6.09 16.28 -11.39
CA SER A 106 7.14 17.27 -11.13
C SER A 106 7.11 17.74 -9.67
N ALA A 107 5.91 17.77 -9.09
CA ALA A 107 5.66 18.05 -7.70
C ALA A 107 5.19 16.78 -6.99
N LYS A 108 6.13 15.84 -6.76
CA LYS A 108 5.90 14.46 -6.27
C LYS A 108 5.04 14.28 -5.01
N GLY A 109 4.73 15.35 -4.28
CA GLY A 109 3.85 15.34 -3.11
C GLY A 109 2.39 15.77 -3.39
N ILE A 110 2.06 16.15 -4.63
CA ILE A 110 0.72 16.61 -4.98
C ILE A 110 -0.17 15.41 -5.31
N PHE A 111 -1.11 15.16 -4.40
CA PHE A 111 -2.15 14.15 -4.50
C PHE A 111 -3.52 14.80 -4.30
N THR A 112 -4.58 14.17 -4.80
CA THR A 112 -5.95 14.54 -4.43
C THR A 112 -6.17 14.46 -2.92
N ALA A 113 -7.23 15.12 -2.46
CA ALA A 113 -7.77 14.85 -1.14
C ALA A 113 -8.07 13.34 -0.99
N PRO A 114 -7.81 12.76 0.19
CA PRO A 114 -8.16 11.38 0.46
C PRO A 114 -9.67 11.19 0.31
N PHE A 115 -10.05 10.12 -0.38
CA PHE A 115 -11.42 9.67 -0.42
C PHE A 115 -11.48 8.26 0.16
N THR A 116 -12.36 8.04 1.13
CA THR A 116 -12.53 6.74 1.77
C THR A 116 -13.49 5.90 0.96
N VAL A 117 -13.12 4.65 0.71
CA VAL A 117 -13.95 3.69 0.01
C VAL A 117 -14.10 2.42 0.84
N PRO A 118 -15.32 1.86 0.92
CA PRO A 118 -15.51 0.57 1.53
C PRO A 118 -14.74 -0.47 0.69
N ALA A 119 -14.14 -1.47 1.35
CA ALA A 119 -13.63 -2.61 0.61
C ALA A 119 -14.79 -3.37 -0.04
N ASP A 120 -14.63 -3.69 -1.32
CA ASP A 120 -15.46 -4.66 -2.02
C ASP A 120 -14.62 -5.89 -2.37
N SER A 121 -15.20 -7.07 -2.19
CA SER A 121 -14.59 -8.36 -2.53
C SER A 121 -14.86 -8.74 -4.00
N VAL A 122 -15.76 -8.03 -4.67
CA VAL A 122 -16.17 -8.30 -6.05
C VAL A 122 -16.02 -7.04 -6.91
N PRO A 123 -15.41 -7.14 -8.10
CA PRO A 123 -15.41 -6.04 -9.05
C PRO A 123 -16.83 -5.75 -9.55
N GLY A 124 -17.24 -4.49 -9.63
CA GLY A 124 -18.54 -4.19 -10.24
C GLY A 124 -19.06 -2.77 -10.13
N MET A 125 -18.59 -1.99 -9.17
CA MET A 125 -19.01 -0.61 -8.98
C MET A 125 -17.81 0.32 -9.12
N MET A 126 -17.51 0.71 -10.37
CA MET A 126 -16.48 1.72 -10.64
C MET A 126 -16.80 3.00 -9.88
N ILE A 127 -15.83 3.44 -9.08
CA ILE A 127 -15.92 4.68 -8.30
C ILE A 127 -15.43 5.81 -9.21
N PRO A 128 -16.30 6.76 -9.58
CA PRO A 128 -15.95 7.81 -10.51
C PRO A 128 -14.98 8.79 -9.84
N LEU A 129 -13.84 9.01 -10.49
CA LEU A 129 -12.84 9.99 -10.04
C LEU A 129 -12.16 10.62 -11.25
N PRO A 130 -12.80 11.61 -11.89
CA PRO A 130 -12.27 12.20 -13.10
C PRO A 130 -11.04 13.07 -12.80
N ILE A 131 -9.87 12.63 -13.28
CA ILE A 131 -8.60 13.34 -13.17
C ILE A 131 -7.92 13.30 -14.54
N MET A 132 -7.22 14.37 -14.92
CA MET A 132 -6.41 14.39 -16.13
C MET A 132 -4.96 14.68 -15.80
N ALA A 133 -4.07 13.79 -16.23
CA ALA A 133 -2.63 13.97 -16.10
C ALA A 133 -1.88 13.09 -17.13
N PRO A 134 -0.66 13.48 -17.56
CA PRO A 134 0.17 12.64 -18.42
C PRO A 134 0.71 11.39 -17.69
N SER A 135 0.81 11.43 -16.36
CA SER A 135 1.24 10.33 -15.50
C SER A 135 0.53 10.45 -14.16
N MET A 136 0.17 9.33 -13.54
CA MET A 136 -0.53 9.30 -12.25
C MET A 136 0.09 8.29 -11.29
N SER A 137 0.06 8.60 -9.99
CA SER A 137 0.48 7.67 -8.93
C SER A 137 -0.72 7.41 -8.02
N PHE A 138 -0.96 6.15 -7.67
CA PHE A 138 -2.04 5.77 -6.77
C PHE A 138 -1.45 5.49 -5.40
N LYS A 139 -2.13 5.96 -4.35
CA LYS A 139 -1.77 5.67 -2.96
C LYS A 139 -3.01 5.18 -2.23
N LEU A 140 -2.93 3.98 -1.68
CA LEU A 140 -3.92 3.40 -0.77
C LEU A 140 -3.34 3.46 0.65
N THR A 141 -4.17 3.88 1.58
CA THR A 141 -3.84 3.93 3.01
C THR A 141 -4.90 3.13 3.76
N TYR A 142 -4.47 2.11 4.46
CA TYR A 142 -5.29 1.32 5.38
C TYR A 142 -4.94 1.78 6.79
N GLU A 143 -5.92 2.33 7.50
CA GLU A 143 -5.73 2.73 8.89
C GLU A 143 -5.43 1.48 9.75
N GLY A 144 -4.63 1.66 10.78
CA GLY A 144 -4.21 0.54 11.63
C GLY A 144 -5.31 0.08 12.57
N GLY A 145 -5.12 -1.10 13.17
CA GLY A 145 -6.04 -1.68 14.14
C GLY A 145 -7.11 -2.60 13.56
N GLU A 146 -7.15 -2.78 12.24
CA GLU A 146 -8.01 -3.77 11.58
C GLU A 146 -7.23 -4.59 10.55
N LYS A 147 -7.65 -5.84 10.33
CA LYS A 147 -7.09 -6.68 9.27
C LYS A 147 -7.59 -6.17 7.92
N TRP A 148 -6.68 -6.05 6.96
CA TRP A 148 -6.99 -5.66 5.60
C TRP A 148 -6.24 -6.53 4.60
N GLN A 149 -6.76 -6.57 3.37
CA GLN A 149 -6.14 -7.30 2.27
C GLN A 149 -6.34 -6.52 0.98
N PHE A 150 -5.27 -6.39 0.20
CA PHE A 150 -5.32 -5.85 -1.16
C PHE A 150 -5.13 -6.98 -2.17
N ASN A 151 -6.04 -7.08 -3.15
CA ASN A 151 -5.92 -8.06 -4.24
C ASN A 151 -5.65 -7.39 -5.58
N ALA A 152 -6.39 -6.33 -5.91
CA ALA A 152 -6.23 -5.62 -7.18
C ALA A 152 -6.74 -4.17 -7.12
N LEU A 153 -6.10 -3.32 -7.92
CA LEU A 153 -6.58 -2.00 -8.29
C LEU A 153 -6.86 -2.03 -9.79
N ASN A 154 -8.12 -1.87 -10.16
CA ASN A 154 -8.54 -1.76 -11.55
C ASN A 154 -8.77 -0.29 -11.88
N VAL A 155 -8.18 0.19 -12.96
CA VAL A 155 -8.25 1.61 -13.34
C VAL A 155 -8.77 1.72 -14.76
N THR A 156 -9.79 2.55 -14.97
CA THR A 156 -10.32 2.85 -16.30
C THR A 156 -9.81 4.22 -16.74
N VAL A 157 -9.04 4.24 -17.82
CA VAL A 157 -8.42 5.45 -18.37
C VAL A 157 -8.78 5.61 -19.84
N ASN A 158 -8.97 6.87 -20.26
CA ASN A 158 -9.05 7.24 -21.67
C ASN A 158 -7.73 7.91 -22.09
N ASP A 159 -7.17 7.47 -23.21
CA ASP A 159 -6.00 8.12 -23.79
C ASP A 159 -6.44 9.33 -24.61
N MET A 160 -5.96 10.53 -24.27
CA MET A 160 -6.40 11.78 -24.92
C MET A 160 -5.62 12.05 -26.21
N ARG A 161 -4.93 11.06 -26.77
CA ARG A 161 -4.27 11.17 -28.07
C ARG A 161 -5.32 11.38 -29.17
N LEU A 162 -5.11 12.39 -30.01
CA LEU A 162 -5.91 12.58 -31.23
C LEU A 162 -5.82 11.33 -32.14
N GLY A 163 -6.97 10.71 -32.41
CA GLY A 163 -7.11 9.57 -33.33
C GLY A 163 -6.98 8.18 -32.70
N ALA A 164 -7.04 8.07 -31.38
CA ALA A 164 -7.22 6.82 -30.65
C ALA A 164 -8.71 6.51 -30.41
#